data_AF-A0A8T3RCD8-F1
#
_entry.id   AF-A0A8T3RCD8-F1
#
_cell.length_a   1.000
_cell.length_b   1.000
_cell.length_c   1.000
_cell.angle_alpha   90.00
_cell.angle_beta   90.00
_cell.angle_gamma   90.00
#
_symmetry.space_group_name_H-M   'P 1'
#
loop_
_entity.id
_entity.type
_entity.pdbx_description
1 polymer ?
#
loop_
_entity_poly.entity_id
_entity_poly.type
_entity_poly.pdbx_seq_one_letter_code
_entity_poly.pdbx_strand_id
1 'polypeptide(L)'
;MALLQPHSRKTLPQQPLKLSPLGRIELVQPIPDVRPALVPRAAEHLRRCTFRRVTVVHPAQRGMATSYEVECLYAGREAPLSLGDLAAARRICDPCGNPGIFRADED
;
A
#
# COMPACT_ATOMS: atom_id res chain seq x y z
N MET A 1 -18.40 -69.98 30.58
CA MET A 1 -19.21 -69.57 29.40
C MET A 1 -18.80 -68.16 29.01
N ALA A 2 -18.43 -67.99 27.73
CA ALA A 2 -18.24 -66.76 26.92
C ALA A 2 -17.33 -65.65 27.50
N LEU A 3 -16.08 -65.51 27.03
CA LEU A 3 -15.63 -64.86 25.76
C LEU A 3 -15.77 -63.33 25.79
N LEU A 4 -14.63 -62.63 25.78
CA LEU A 4 -14.19 -61.67 24.74
C LEU A 4 -12.98 -60.85 25.27
N GLN A 5 -11.79 -61.13 24.72
CA GLN A 5 -10.65 -60.18 24.62
C GLN A 5 -10.85 -59.30 23.36
N PRO A 6 -9.85 -58.53 22.87
CA PRO A 6 -9.15 -57.35 23.39
C PRO A 6 -9.13 -56.20 22.34
N HIS A 7 -8.76 -54.96 22.68
CA HIS A 7 -8.24 -54.03 21.64
C HIS A 7 -7.10 -53.13 22.13
N SER A 8 -5.89 -53.54 21.78
CA SER A 8 -4.64 -52.79 21.73
C SER A 8 -4.79 -51.42 21.06
N ARG A 9 -4.54 -50.34 21.80
CA ARG A 9 -4.17 -49.06 21.18
C ARG A 9 -2.69 -49.10 20.86
N LYS A 10 -2.39 -49.37 19.60
CA LYS A 10 -1.05 -49.29 19.01
C LYS A 10 -0.52 -47.86 19.14
N THR A 11 0.65 -47.75 19.75
CA THR A 11 1.54 -46.57 19.78
C THR A 11 1.81 -46.08 18.36
N LEU A 12 1.55 -44.80 18.06
CA LEU A 12 2.13 -44.16 16.88
C LEU A 12 3.55 -43.66 17.22
N PRO A 13 4.55 -43.94 16.37
CA PRO A 13 5.90 -43.43 16.55
C PRO A 13 5.94 -41.93 16.26
N GLN A 14 6.36 -41.13 17.25
CA GLN A 14 6.73 -39.74 17.02
C GLN A 14 8.06 -39.73 16.26
N GLN A 15 8.02 -39.45 14.96
CA GLN A 15 9.23 -39.19 14.19
C GLN A 15 9.69 -37.75 14.50
N PRO A 16 10.98 -37.53 14.82
CA PRO A 16 11.49 -36.19 15.04
C PRO A 16 11.48 -35.40 13.72
N LEU A 17 11.08 -34.14 13.80
CA LEU A 17 11.19 -33.19 12.69
C LEU A 17 12.63 -33.20 12.18
N LYS A 18 12.82 -33.56 10.91
CA LYS A 18 14.12 -33.44 10.24
C LYS A 18 14.44 -31.95 10.11
N LEU A 19 15.46 -31.49 10.83
CA LEU A 19 16.11 -30.21 10.55
C LEU A 19 16.87 -30.34 9.22
N SER A 20 16.47 -29.56 8.22
CA SER A 20 17.31 -29.31 7.05
C SER A 20 18.45 -28.37 7.45
N PRO A 21 19.73 -28.66 7.10
CA PRO A 21 20.82 -27.74 7.33
C PRO A 21 21.01 -26.81 6.11
N LEU A 22 21.46 -25.59 6.40
CA LEU A 22 22.02 -24.57 5.49
C LEU A 22 21.04 -23.70 4.68
N GLY A 23 20.36 -22.80 5.38
CA GLY A 23 19.92 -21.52 4.81
C GLY A 23 20.88 -20.42 5.26
N ARG A 24 21.69 -19.90 4.35
CA ARG A 24 22.56 -18.73 4.55
C ARG A 24 21.68 -17.55 4.97
N ILE A 25 21.83 -17.06 6.21
CA ILE A 25 21.17 -15.83 6.66
C ILE A 25 21.94 -14.69 5.98
N GLU A 26 21.38 -14.18 4.89
CA GLU A 26 21.81 -12.89 4.35
C GLU A 26 21.44 -11.83 5.39
N LEU A 27 22.45 -11.14 5.90
CA LEU A 27 22.27 -10.02 6.83
C LEU A 27 21.48 -8.95 6.05
N VAL A 28 20.16 -8.92 6.24
CA VAL A 28 19.33 -7.80 5.81
C VAL A 28 19.88 -6.58 6.54
N GLN A 29 20.56 -5.70 5.80
CA GLN A 29 20.99 -4.43 6.37
C GLN A 29 19.71 -3.62 6.66
N PRO A 30 19.57 -3.06 7.87
CA PRO A 30 18.44 -2.20 8.18
C PRO A 30 18.49 -1.00 7.23
N ILE A 31 17.44 -0.83 6.43
CA ILE A 31 17.26 0.36 5.61
C ILE A 31 17.16 1.53 6.60
N PRO A 32 18.02 2.55 6.53
CA PRO A 32 17.88 3.71 7.39
C PRO A 32 16.48 4.29 7.18
N ASP A 33 15.75 4.49 8.28
CA ASP A 33 14.45 5.18 8.30
C ASP A 33 14.71 6.64 7.91
N VAL A 34 14.88 6.88 6.61
CA VAL A 34 14.87 8.23 6.04
C VAL A 34 13.40 8.65 6.08
N ARG A 35 12.94 9.10 7.25
CA ARG A 35 11.76 9.94 7.31
C ARG A 35 12.12 11.20 6.53
N PRO A 36 11.50 11.46 5.37
CA PRO A 36 11.69 12.75 4.74
C PRO A 36 11.30 13.80 5.78
N ALA A 37 12.20 14.73 6.07
CA ALA A 37 11.86 15.87 6.89
C ALA A 37 10.62 16.50 6.26
N LEU A 38 9.51 16.54 7.00
CA LEU A 38 8.31 17.23 6.56
C LEU A 38 8.61 18.73 6.65
N VAL A 39 9.34 19.26 5.65
CA VAL A 39 9.49 20.69 5.49
C VAL A 39 8.08 21.18 5.17
N PRO A 40 7.45 22.03 6.02
CA PRO A 40 6.16 22.60 5.69
C PRO A 40 6.42 23.58 4.56
N ARG A 41 6.35 23.08 3.32
CA ARG A 41 6.25 23.92 2.13
C ARG A 41 5.01 24.77 2.38
N ALA A 42 5.17 26.09 2.33
CA ALA A 42 4.09 27.03 2.59
C ALA A 42 2.79 26.52 1.94
N ALA A 43 1.70 26.52 2.70
CA ALA A 43 0.41 25.88 2.38
C ALA A 43 -0.27 26.38 1.08
N GLU A 44 0.44 27.13 0.25
CA GLU A 44 -0.06 27.72 -1.00
C GLU A 44 -0.23 26.68 -2.10
N HIS A 45 0.69 25.73 -2.28
CA HIS A 45 0.60 24.79 -3.41
C HIS A 45 0.96 23.33 -3.07
N LEU A 46 0.02 22.45 -3.43
CA LEU A 46 0.18 21.00 -3.38
C LEU A 46 1.28 20.55 -4.36
N ARG A 47 2.24 19.74 -3.88
CA ARG A 47 3.35 19.24 -4.70
C ARG A 47 2.87 18.60 -6.01
N ARG A 48 3.64 18.81 -7.08
CA ARG A 48 3.33 18.24 -8.41
C ARG A 48 3.75 16.77 -8.48
N CYS A 49 2.82 15.89 -8.14
CA CYS A 49 2.92 14.44 -8.34
C CYS A 49 2.69 14.09 -9.83
N THR A 50 3.56 13.25 -10.40
CA THR A 50 3.46 12.77 -11.79
C THR A 50 2.39 11.69 -11.98
N PHE A 51 1.91 11.09 -10.89
CA PHE A 51 0.88 10.05 -10.88
C PHE A 51 -0.51 10.57 -10.50
N ARG A 52 -0.67 11.87 -10.24
CA ARG A 52 -1.99 12.47 -9.98
C ARG A 52 -2.64 12.87 -11.29
N ARG A 53 -3.79 12.29 -11.60
CA ARG A 53 -4.63 12.70 -12.73
C ARG A 53 -5.78 13.57 -12.23
N VAL A 54 -6.03 14.70 -12.89
CA VAL A 54 -7.16 15.58 -12.62
C VAL A 54 -8.02 15.65 -13.87
N THR A 55 -9.27 15.24 -13.74
CA THR A 55 -10.24 15.19 -14.84
C THR A 55 -11.34 16.19 -14.57
N VAL A 56 -11.69 16.99 -15.58
CA VAL A 56 -12.84 17.90 -15.51
C VAL A 56 -14.11 17.07 -15.61
N VAL A 57 -15.02 17.23 -14.66
CA VAL A 57 -16.36 16.65 -14.70
C VAL A 57 -17.31 17.73 -15.18
N HIS A 58 -17.82 17.56 -16.39
CA HIS A 58 -18.76 18.51 -16.95
C HIS A 58 -20.12 18.41 -16.23
N PRO A 59 -20.68 19.54 -15.76
CA PRO A 59 -21.96 19.50 -15.10
C PRO A 59 -23.08 19.15 -16.09
N ALA A 60 -24.09 18.43 -15.59
CA ALA A 60 -25.25 18.03 -16.39
C ALA A 60 -26.15 19.22 -16.80
N GLN A 61 -26.07 20.35 -16.08
CA GLN A 61 -26.85 21.55 -16.37
C GLN A 61 -25.98 22.77 -16.65
N ARG A 62 -26.44 23.58 -17.60
CA ARG A 62 -25.81 24.86 -17.95
C ARG A 62 -25.93 25.83 -16.77
N GLY A 63 -24.80 26.39 -16.34
CA GLY A 63 -24.72 27.35 -15.22
C GLY A 63 -24.24 26.77 -13.88
N MET A 64 -24.02 25.46 -13.79
CA MET A 64 -23.35 24.85 -12.64
C MET A 64 -21.84 25.06 -12.68
N ALA A 65 -21.23 25.11 -11.50
CA ALA A 65 -19.78 25.17 -11.36
C ALA A 65 -19.11 23.92 -11.93
N THR A 66 -17.93 24.09 -12.53
CA THR A 66 -17.09 22.99 -12.97
C THR A 66 -16.62 22.18 -11.76
N SER A 67 -16.88 20.88 -11.76
CA SER A 67 -16.32 19.95 -10.79
C SER A 67 -15.10 19.25 -11.37
N TYR A 68 -14.27 18.73 -10.47
CA TYR A 68 -13.06 17.99 -10.81
C TYR A 68 -13.08 16.67 -10.06
N GLU A 69 -12.66 15.62 -10.74
CA GLU A 69 -12.37 14.32 -10.15
C GLU A 69 -10.87 14.10 -10.21
N VAL A 70 -10.30 13.55 -9.14
CA VAL A 70 -8.87 13.32 -8.99
C VAL A 70 -8.62 11.84 -8.78
N GLU A 71 -7.66 11.30 -9.51
CA GLU A 71 -7.26 9.90 -9.43
C GLU A 71 -5.76 9.77 -9.13
N CYS A 72 -5.39 8.73 -8.38
CA CYS A 72 -4.02 8.33 -8.12
C CYS A 72 -3.66 7.11 -8.98
N LEU A 73 -2.70 7.29 -9.88
CA LEU A 73 -2.17 6.23 -10.74
C LEU A 73 -1.05 5.41 -10.06
N TYR A 74 -0.58 5.84 -8.89
CA TYR A 74 0.48 5.14 -8.17
C TYR A 74 -0.06 3.94 -7.37
N ALA A 75 -1.27 4.06 -6.81
CA ALA A 75 -1.83 3.10 -5.86
C ALA A 75 -2.41 1.82 -6.49
N GLY A 76 -2.58 1.76 -7.82
CA GLY A 76 -3.13 0.60 -8.52
C GLY A 76 -2.41 0.36 -9.83
N ARG A 77 -1.76 -0.81 -9.96
CA ARG A 77 -1.11 -1.23 -11.22
C ARG A 77 -2.13 -1.63 -12.28
N GLU A 78 -3.33 -2.03 -11.86
CA GLU A 78 -4.42 -2.49 -12.73
C GLU A 78 -5.45 -1.38 -13.04
N ALA A 79 -5.73 -0.49 -12.09
CA ALA A 79 -6.66 0.62 -12.27
C ALA A 79 -6.30 1.85 -11.42
N PRO A 80 -6.62 3.07 -11.88
CA PRO A 80 -6.53 4.29 -11.08
C PRO A 80 -7.37 4.21 -9.79
N LEU A 81 -6.84 4.74 -8.69
CA LEU A 81 -7.59 4.92 -7.46
C LEU A 81 -8.29 6.29 -7.48
N SER A 82 -9.61 6.33 -7.48
CA SER A 82 -10.38 7.58 -7.30
C SER A 82 -10.15 8.15 -5.90
N LEU A 83 -9.75 9.41 -5.84
CA LEU A 83 -9.56 10.19 -4.62
C LEU A 83 -10.72 11.17 -4.36
N GLY A 84 -11.65 11.31 -5.33
CA GLY A 84 -12.76 12.25 -5.29
C GLY A 84 -12.36 13.65 -5.79
N ASP A 85 -12.94 14.68 -5.18
CA ASP A 85 -12.71 16.07 -5.57
C ASP A 85 -11.33 16.61 -5.13
N LEU A 86 -11.01 17.85 -5.54
CA LEU A 86 -9.74 18.50 -5.20
C LEU A 86 -9.48 18.60 -3.69
N ALA A 87 -10.50 18.90 -2.88
CA ALA A 87 -10.35 19.04 -1.44
C ALA A 87 -10.19 17.68 -0.75
N ALA A 88 -10.90 16.65 -1.23
CA ALA A 88 -10.70 15.27 -0.78
C ALA A 88 -9.29 14.78 -1.13
N ALA A 89 -8.86 14.93 -2.38
CA ALA A 89 -7.55 14.52 -2.85
C ALA A 89 -6.40 15.25 -2.15
N ARG A 90 -6.57 16.54 -1.83
CA ARG A 90 -5.54 17.33 -1.15
C ARG A 90 -5.15 16.75 0.22
N ARG A 91 -6.13 16.26 0.99
CA ARG A 91 -5.87 15.60 2.28
C ARG A 91 -5.01 14.34 2.16
N ILE A 92 -5.02 13.69 1.00
CA ILE A 92 -4.25 12.47 0.71
C ILE A 92 -2.90 12.83 0.09
N CYS A 93 -2.88 13.79 -0.83
CA CYS A 93 -1.68 14.15 -1.58
C CYS A 93 -0.71 15.04 -0.79
N ASP A 94 -1.18 15.93 0.09
CA ASP A 94 -0.30 16.78 0.91
C ASP A 94 0.69 15.97 1.77
N PRO A 95 0.25 14.94 2.54
CA PRO A 95 1.17 14.12 3.33
C PRO A 95 1.89 13.03 2.53
N CYS A 96 1.63 12.89 1.22
CA CYS A 96 2.24 11.83 0.43
C CYS A 96 3.77 12.03 0.39
N GLY A 97 4.53 11.00 0.76
CA GLY A 97 5.99 11.06 0.86
C GLY A 97 6.70 10.03 -0.01
N ASN A 98 6.01 9.49 -1.03
CA ASN A 98 6.58 8.41 -1.82
C ASN A 98 7.77 8.92 -2.66
N PRO A 99 8.93 8.27 -2.63
CA PRO A 99 10.10 8.74 -3.38
C PRO A 99 9.88 8.57 -4.89
N GLY A 100 10.42 9.50 -5.69
CA GLY A 100 10.44 9.41 -7.15
C GLY A 100 9.10 9.58 -7.86
N ILE A 101 8.02 9.96 -7.15
CA ILE A 101 6.70 10.26 -7.77
C ILE A 101 6.46 11.76 -7.97
N PHE A 102 7.26 12.61 -7.32
CA PHE A 102 7.20 14.04 -7.52
C PHE A 102 8.01 14.42 -8.76
N ARG A 103 7.64 15.53 -9.42
CA ARG A 103 8.49 16.08 -10.47
C ARG A 103 9.85 16.46 -9.86
N ALA A 104 10.92 16.33 -10.63
CA ALA A 104 12.28 16.64 -10.19
C ALA A 104 12.51 18.09 -9.69
N ASP A 105 11.61 19.01 -10.04
CA ASP A 105 11.59 20.40 -9.54
C ASP A 105 10.99 20.53 -8.11
N GLU A 106 10.36 19.46 -7.61
CA GLU A 106 9.53 19.44 -6.40
C GLU A 106 9.96 18.38 -5.37
N ASP A 107 11.01 17.60 -5.67
CA ASP A 107 11.68 16.61 -4.81
C ASP A 107 12.94 17.22 -4.20
#